data_AF-A0A7V7MNZ5-F1
#
_entry.id   AF-A0A7V7MNZ5-F1
#
_cell.length_a   1.000
_cell.length_b   1.000
_cell.length_c   1.000
_cell.angle_alpha   90.00
_cell.angle_beta   90.00
_cell.angle_gamma   90.00
#
_symmetry.space_group_name_H-M   'P 1'
#
loop_
_entity.id
_entity.type
_entity.pdbx_description
1 polymer ?
#
loop_
_entity_poly.entity_id
_entity_poly.type
_entity_poly.pdbx_seq_one_letter_code
_entity_poly.pdbx_strand_id
1 'polypeptide(L)'
;MPQSLQTLLALAAGFGGAALAWILFSPEVPTGQELPSVSQEPSQNLEEVLVLRERVEELELSLGILQRQLEQRGRTEVVSSQAPADLPELGLETRPEDQALALSTMDSTFDARVEAVLLAREERERQEREARRQEERERRMNDRVARLGEELGLDQYQQDQMKRILTEADQKRRDYFEDLQRRRDTGEEMDRNQVRDFMRQIGEDSLAQAQNVLTPAQYEQYQSRNNNRNWFDASRRGGNDRNQRR
;
A
#
# COMPACT_ATOMS: atom_id res chain seq x y z
N MET A 1 -30.03 -14.89 42.78
CA MET A 1 -28.86 -14.27 43.42
C MET A 1 -27.82 -15.36 43.64
N PRO A 2 -26.52 -15.23 43.29
CA PRO A 2 -25.83 -14.33 42.35
C PRO A 2 -25.19 -15.13 41.17
N GLN A 3 -25.25 -14.65 39.92
CA GLN A 3 -24.30 -13.80 39.17
C GLN A 3 -23.50 -14.58 38.11
N SER A 4 -23.85 -14.24 36.87
CA SER A 4 -23.22 -14.51 35.58
C SER A 4 -21.84 -13.85 35.44
N LEU A 5 -20.88 -14.58 34.89
CA LEU A 5 -19.67 -14.03 34.26
C LEU A 5 -19.73 -14.37 32.77
N GLN A 6 -20.46 -13.53 32.02
CA GLN A 6 -20.31 -13.40 30.58
C GLN A 6 -19.34 -12.25 30.35
N THR A 7 -18.11 -12.54 29.94
CA THR A 7 -17.21 -11.55 29.36
C THR A 7 -17.53 -11.42 27.87
N LEU A 8 -18.42 -10.49 27.57
CA LEU A 8 -18.64 -9.88 26.26
C LEU A 8 -17.45 -8.97 25.94
N LEU A 9 -16.65 -9.33 24.93
CA LEU A 9 -15.69 -8.39 24.34
C LEU A 9 -16.37 -7.72 23.14
N ALA A 10 -16.97 -6.56 23.39
CA ALA A 10 -17.45 -5.66 22.37
C ALA A 10 -16.28 -4.79 21.87
N LEU A 11 -15.90 -4.95 20.60
CA LEU A 11 -15.00 -4.02 19.92
C LEU A 11 -15.84 -3.13 18.99
N ALA A 12 -16.15 -1.93 19.48
CA ALA A 12 -16.77 -0.87 18.71
C ALA A 12 -15.81 0.33 18.65
N ALA A 13 -15.34 0.66 17.44
CA ALA A 13 -14.83 1.96 17.01
C ALA A 13 -14.48 1.80 15.52
N GLY A 14 -14.95 2.59 14.56
CA GLY A 14 -15.88 3.70 14.56
C GLY A 14 -16.06 4.16 13.11
N PHE A 15 -17.32 4.38 12.77
CA PHE A 15 -17.92 5.34 11.82
C PHE A 15 -17.00 6.29 11.01
N GLY A 16 -17.26 6.41 9.69
CA GLY A 16 -16.93 7.62 8.93
C GLY A 16 -17.08 7.59 7.40
N GLY A 17 -18.29 7.89 6.88
CA GLY A 17 -18.55 8.48 5.53
C GLY A 17 -18.57 7.52 4.33
N ALA A 18 -19.54 7.52 3.41
CA ALA A 18 -20.64 8.45 3.17
C ALA A 18 -21.78 7.69 2.44
N ALA A 19 -22.98 7.73 3.01
CA ALA A 19 -24.21 7.41 2.31
C ALA A 19 -24.83 8.73 1.84
N LEU A 20 -24.67 9.09 0.57
CA LEU A 20 -25.49 10.11 -0.08
C LEU A 20 -25.55 9.84 -1.59
N ALA A 21 -26.72 9.42 -2.09
CA ALA A 21 -27.36 9.96 -3.30
C ALA A 21 -28.51 9.04 -3.76
N TRP A 22 -29.67 9.13 -3.11
CA TRP A 22 -30.95 8.66 -3.69
C TRP A 22 -32.07 9.64 -3.35
N ILE A 23 -31.97 10.90 -3.78
CA ILE A 23 -33.15 11.77 -3.98
C ILE A 23 -32.86 12.71 -5.15
N LEU A 24 -33.09 12.25 -6.38
CA LEU A 24 -33.28 13.13 -7.54
C LEU A 24 -34.18 12.46 -8.59
N PHE A 25 -35.31 11.88 -8.18
CA PHE A 25 -36.41 11.60 -9.09
C PHE A 25 -37.76 11.50 -8.37
N SER A 26 -38.49 12.61 -8.25
CA SER A 26 -39.95 12.72 -8.46
C SER A 26 -40.48 14.13 -8.12
N PRO A 27 -41.40 14.69 -8.92
CA PRO A 27 -42.09 15.93 -8.63
C PRO A 27 -43.48 15.64 -8.00
N GLU A 28 -43.62 15.77 -6.68
CA GLU A 28 -44.95 15.86 -6.06
C GLU A 28 -44.84 16.51 -4.67
N VAL A 29 -45.60 17.59 -4.44
CA VAL A 29 -45.67 18.30 -3.16
C VAL A 29 -46.84 17.73 -2.35
N PRO A 30 -46.65 17.40 -1.06
CA PRO A 30 -47.52 18.02 -0.06
C PRO A 30 -46.81 18.41 1.25
N THR A 31 -46.95 19.69 1.58
CA THR A 31 -47.20 20.29 2.90
C THR A 31 -46.59 19.67 4.17
N GLY A 32 -45.63 20.41 4.74
CA GLY A 32 -45.48 20.58 6.19
C GLY A 32 -44.43 19.70 6.88
N GLN A 33 -43.17 20.13 6.86
CA GLN A 33 -42.21 19.96 7.97
C GLN A 33 -40.95 20.79 7.74
N GLU A 34 -40.42 21.35 8.83
CA GLU A 34 -39.38 22.38 8.90
C GLU A 34 -38.04 21.95 8.25
N LEU A 35 -37.41 22.90 7.55
CA LEU A 35 -36.07 22.76 6.95
C LEU A 35 -34.98 22.90 8.04
N PRO A 36 -34.08 21.92 8.25
CA PRO A 36 -32.80 22.19 8.88
C PRO A 36 -31.91 22.94 7.88
N SER A 37 -31.57 24.18 8.23
CA SER A 37 -30.61 25.01 7.51
C SER A 37 -29.20 24.42 7.67
N VAL A 38 -28.69 23.71 6.67
CA VAL A 38 -27.27 23.32 6.63
C VAL A 38 -26.48 24.50 6.04
N SER A 39 -26.18 25.45 6.91
CA SER A 39 -24.98 26.28 6.76
C SER A 39 -23.82 25.46 7.33
N GLN A 40 -22.98 24.88 6.46
CA GLN A 40 -21.72 24.28 6.90
C GLN A 40 -20.59 25.00 6.15
N GLU A 41 -19.82 25.75 6.92
CA GLU A 41 -18.87 26.76 6.46
C GLU A 41 -17.66 26.17 5.70
N PRO A 42 -17.10 26.89 4.72
CA PRO A 42 -15.87 26.53 4.00
C PRO A 42 -14.58 26.58 4.85
N SER A 43 -14.67 26.97 6.12
CA SER A 43 -13.54 27.29 6.99
C SER A 43 -12.74 26.06 7.46
N GLN A 44 -13.39 24.91 7.66
CA GLN A 44 -12.73 23.71 8.23
C GLN A 44 -11.77 23.01 7.27
N ASN A 45 -12.01 23.08 5.96
CA ASN A 45 -11.13 22.47 4.95
C ASN A 45 -9.84 23.28 4.72
N LEU A 46 -9.86 24.59 4.98
CA LEU A 46 -8.70 25.46 4.82
C LEU A 46 -7.68 25.24 5.94
N GLU A 47 -8.13 24.97 7.16
CA GLU A 47 -7.25 24.75 8.31
C GLU A 47 -6.50 23.42 8.20
N GLU A 48 -7.15 22.33 7.75
CA GLU A 48 -6.45 21.06 7.48
C GLU A 48 -5.42 21.18 6.36
N VAL A 49 -5.73 21.90 5.27
CA VAL A 49 -4.79 22.11 4.16
C VAL A 49 -3.58 22.94 4.59
N LEU A 50 -3.77 23.93 5.47
CA LEU A 50 -2.68 24.72 6.03
C LEU A 50 -1.78 23.90 6.96
N VAL A 51 -2.37 23.07 7.84
CA VAL A 51 -1.61 22.18 8.74
C VAL A 51 -0.87 21.10 7.96
N LEU A 52 -1.45 20.56 6.88
CA LEU A 52 -0.79 19.61 6.00
C LEU A 52 0.39 20.25 5.26
N ARG A 53 0.24 21.51 4.82
CA ARG A 53 1.31 22.26 4.13
C ARG A 53 2.46 22.59 5.07
N GLU A 54 2.17 22.99 6.29
CA GLU A 54 3.18 23.25 7.33
C GLU A 54 3.97 21.98 7.68
N ARG A 55 3.30 20.82 7.79
CA ARG A 55 3.97 19.53 8.03
C ARG A 55 4.82 19.06 6.87
N VAL A 56 4.42 19.35 5.63
CA VAL A 56 5.24 19.06 4.45
C VAL A 56 6.49 19.93 4.43
N GLU A 57 6.37 21.23 4.72
CA GLU A 57 7.51 22.14 4.82
C GLU A 57 8.47 21.74 5.97
N GLU A 58 7.94 21.29 7.11
CA GLU A 58 8.73 20.77 8.23
C GLU A 58 9.47 19.48 7.86
N LEU A 59 8.82 18.56 7.15
CA LEU A 59 9.43 17.32 6.68
C LEU A 59 10.53 17.59 5.64
N GLU A 60 10.33 18.52 4.72
CA GLU A 60 11.35 18.93 3.75
C GLU A 60 12.55 19.60 4.43
N LEU A 61 12.32 20.43 5.46
CA LEU A 61 13.39 21.00 6.27
C LEU A 61 14.17 19.92 7.04
N SER A 62 13.48 18.95 7.61
CA SER A 62 14.11 17.83 8.33
C SER A 62 14.98 16.97 7.40
N LEU A 63 14.51 16.70 6.17
CA LEU A 63 15.26 15.99 5.14
C LEU A 63 16.48 16.80 4.68
N GLY A 64 16.33 18.12 4.49
CA GLY A 64 17.45 19.00 4.15
C GLY A 64 18.54 19.07 5.24
N ILE A 65 18.14 19.04 6.52
CA ILE A 65 19.08 19.01 7.66
C ILE A 65 19.80 17.66 7.73
N LEU A 66 19.07 16.55 7.57
CA LEU A 66 19.63 15.20 7.53
C LEU A 66 20.62 15.01 6.36
N GLN A 67 20.27 15.54 5.19
CA GLN A 67 21.13 15.48 4.02
C GLN A 67 22.42 16.31 4.21
N ARG A 68 22.32 17.52 4.79
CA ARG A 68 23.52 18.30 5.16
C ARG A 68 24.37 17.65 6.23
N GLN A 69 23.76 16.97 7.21
CA GLN A 69 24.51 16.22 8.22
C GLN A 69 25.27 15.04 7.61
N LEU A 70 24.69 14.35 6.63
CA LEU A 70 25.35 13.28 5.89
C LEU A 70 26.48 13.81 4.99
N GLU A 71 26.26 14.92 4.29
CA GLU A 71 27.30 15.57 3.48
C GLU A 71 28.47 16.10 4.32
N GLN A 72 28.19 16.65 5.51
CA GLN A 72 29.23 17.08 6.45
C GLN A 72 30.03 15.90 6.99
N ARG A 73 29.37 14.76 7.28
CA ARG A 73 30.06 13.52 7.70
C ARG A 73 30.92 12.94 6.59
N GLY A 74 30.41 12.90 5.36
CA GLY A 74 31.17 12.46 4.18
C GLY A 74 32.37 13.36 3.86
N ARG A 75 32.30 14.66 4.17
CA ARG A 75 33.43 15.59 4.03
C ARG A 75 34.50 15.43 5.12
N THR A 76 34.12 15.06 6.35
CA THR A 76 35.09 14.81 7.43
C THR A 76 35.92 13.55 7.24
N GLU A 77 35.45 12.56 6.48
CA GLU A 77 36.22 11.34 6.21
C GLU A 77 37.32 11.53 5.14
N VAL A 78 37.23 12.54 4.28
CA VAL A 78 38.25 12.78 3.23
C VAL A 78 39.41 13.66 3.73
N VAL A 79 39.30 14.33 4.87
CA VAL A 79 40.35 15.21 5.41
C VAL A 79 41.14 14.57 6.56
N SER A 80 40.68 13.45 7.14
CA SER A 80 41.37 12.75 8.24
C SER A 80 42.26 11.61 7.74
N SER A 81 43.11 11.86 6.75
CA SER A 81 44.23 10.96 6.37
C SER A 81 45.60 11.62 6.52
N GLN A 82 45.65 12.83 7.11
CA GLN A 82 46.91 13.49 7.42
C GLN A 82 47.16 13.36 8.92
N ALA A 83 47.99 12.36 9.26
CA ALA A 83 48.48 12.15 10.60
C ALA A 83 49.07 13.44 11.18
N PRO A 84 48.70 13.85 12.41
CA PRO A 84 49.49 14.83 13.13
C PRO A 84 50.79 14.15 13.58
N ALA A 85 51.86 14.37 12.82
CA ALA A 85 53.19 14.34 13.41
C ALA A 85 53.27 15.52 14.40
N ASP A 86 53.82 15.25 15.59
CA ASP A 86 54.07 16.16 16.70
C ASP A 86 52.92 16.35 17.71
N LEU A 87 52.89 15.47 18.71
CA LEU A 87 52.51 15.82 20.09
C LEU A 87 53.47 15.13 21.09
N PRO A 88 53.77 15.78 22.22
CA PRO A 88 54.90 15.45 23.07
C PRO A 88 54.66 14.18 23.88
N GLU A 89 55.76 13.49 24.13
CA GLU A 89 55.95 12.38 25.06
C GLU A 89 55.35 12.71 26.44
N LEU A 90 54.09 12.34 26.66
CA LEU A 90 53.50 12.23 27.98
C LEU A 90 53.42 10.75 28.32
N GLY A 91 54.34 10.34 29.19
CA GLY A 91 54.39 9.00 29.76
C GLY A 91 53.06 8.63 30.41
N LEU A 92 52.29 7.83 29.69
CA LEU A 92 51.24 6.99 30.22
C LEU A 92 51.66 5.56 29.91
N GLU A 93 52.16 4.85 30.92
CA GLU A 93 52.23 3.40 30.93
C GLU A 93 50.80 2.86 30.72
N THR A 94 50.39 2.73 29.46
CA THR A 94 49.20 1.95 29.13
C THR A 94 49.59 0.49 29.31
N ARG A 95 49.02 -0.17 30.32
CA ARG A 95 49.13 -1.63 30.45
C ARG A 95 48.63 -2.25 29.14
N PRO A 96 49.27 -3.32 28.64
CA PRO A 96 48.85 -3.98 27.39
C PRO A 96 47.38 -4.44 27.45
N GLU A 97 46.84 -4.62 28.65
CA GLU A 97 45.46 -4.95 28.96
C GLU A 97 44.46 -3.83 28.55
N ASP A 98 44.85 -2.56 28.69
CA ASP A 98 43.99 -1.40 28.36
C ASP A 98 43.97 -1.11 26.85
N GLN A 99 45.08 -1.36 26.15
CA GLN A 99 45.12 -1.27 24.67
C GLN A 99 44.29 -2.38 24.01
N ALA A 100 44.32 -3.59 24.55
CA ALA A 100 43.52 -4.71 24.04
C ALA A 100 42.00 -4.45 24.20
N LEU A 101 41.59 -3.83 25.32
CA LEU A 101 40.20 -3.43 25.54
C LEU A 101 39.76 -2.29 24.59
N ALA A 102 40.63 -1.31 24.34
CA ALA A 102 40.36 -0.23 23.39
C ALA A 102 40.24 -0.74 21.94
N LEU A 103 41.09 -1.68 21.53
CA LEU A 103 41.01 -2.33 20.21
C LEU A 103 39.75 -3.19 20.07
N SER A 104 39.38 -3.97 21.10
CA SER A 104 38.16 -4.79 21.09
C SER A 104 36.87 -3.95 21.10
N THR A 105 36.85 -2.81 21.77
CA THR A 105 35.70 -1.88 21.76
C THR A 105 35.59 -1.11 20.44
N MET A 106 36.71 -0.80 19.78
CA MET A 106 36.69 -0.25 18.42
C MET A 106 36.18 -1.27 17.39
N ASP A 107 36.57 -2.54 17.51
CA ASP A 107 36.13 -3.63 16.60
C ASP A 107 34.61 -3.88 16.73
N SER A 108 34.10 -3.99 17.95
CA SER A 108 32.66 -4.16 18.21
C SER A 108 31.80 -2.95 17.80
N THR A 109 32.31 -1.73 17.95
CA THR A 109 31.59 -0.53 17.47
C THR A 109 31.67 -0.35 15.96
N PHE A 110 32.71 -0.87 15.31
CA PHE A 110 32.80 -0.95 13.86
C PHE A 110 31.81 -1.98 13.31
N ASP A 111 31.77 -3.19 13.87
CA ASP A 111 30.83 -4.25 13.48
C ASP A 111 29.37 -3.80 13.59
N ALA A 112 29.01 -3.15 14.70
CA ALA A 112 27.66 -2.60 14.89
C ALA A 112 27.29 -1.51 13.85
N ARG A 113 28.26 -0.72 13.39
CA ARG A 113 28.05 0.27 12.32
C ARG A 113 27.90 -0.40 10.97
N VAL A 114 28.69 -1.44 10.68
CA VAL A 114 28.58 -2.22 9.44
C VAL A 114 27.22 -2.90 9.38
N GLU A 115 26.78 -3.54 10.47
CA GLU A 115 25.45 -4.15 10.58
C GLU A 115 24.33 -3.12 10.35
N ALA A 116 24.43 -1.93 10.98
CA ALA A 116 23.46 -0.86 10.77
C ALA A 116 23.40 -0.37 9.31
N VAL A 117 24.55 -0.26 8.63
CA VAL A 117 24.61 0.11 7.20
C VAL A 117 24.02 -0.99 6.32
N LEU A 118 24.28 -2.26 6.63
CA LEU A 118 23.72 -3.40 5.90
C LEU A 118 22.19 -3.45 6.04
N LEU A 119 21.67 -3.29 7.26
CA LEU A 119 20.22 -3.20 7.51
C LEU A 119 19.58 -2.01 6.80
N ALA A 120 20.21 -0.84 6.85
CA ALA A 120 19.72 0.35 6.15
C ALA A 120 19.70 0.17 4.63
N ARG A 121 20.69 -0.56 4.08
CA ARG A 121 20.73 -0.90 2.66
C ARG A 121 19.62 -1.89 2.30
N GLU A 122 19.45 -2.95 3.07
CA GLU A 122 18.41 -3.95 2.83
C GLU A 122 17.00 -3.32 2.91
N GLU A 123 16.78 -2.45 3.88
CA GLU A 123 15.55 -1.69 4.02
C GLU A 123 15.27 -0.82 2.79
N ARG A 124 16.28 -0.08 2.32
CA ARG A 124 16.15 0.75 1.11
C ARG A 124 15.85 -0.11 -0.12
N GLU A 125 16.56 -1.23 -0.30
CA GLU A 125 16.31 -2.15 -1.40
C GLU A 125 14.89 -2.75 -1.32
N ARG A 126 14.38 -3.05 -0.12
CA ARG A 126 13.01 -3.53 0.07
C ARG A 126 11.98 -2.46 -0.33
N GLN A 127 12.16 -1.23 0.14
CA GLN A 127 11.30 -0.10 -0.19
C GLN A 127 11.30 0.20 -1.69
N GLU A 128 12.46 0.19 -2.35
CA GLU A 128 12.56 0.40 -3.79
C GLU A 128 11.84 -0.69 -4.58
N ARG A 129 12.01 -1.96 -4.19
CA ARG A 129 11.28 -3.09 -4.80
C ARG A 129 9.77 -2.97 -4.58
N GLU A 130 9.33 -2.50 -3.41
CA GLU A 130 7.92 -2.26 -3.12
C GLU A 130 7.34 -1.12 -3.94
N ALA A 131 8.03 0.01 -4.03
CA ALA A 131 7.65 1.15 -4.86
C ALA A 131 7.54 0.75 -6.33
N ARG A 132 8.53 0.04 -6.88
CA ARG A 132 8.49 -0.46 -8.26
C ARG A 132 7.30 -1.38 -8.51
N ARG A 133 7.03 -2.30 -7.57
CA ARG A 133 5.86 -3.19 -7.67
C ARG A 133 4.56 -2.40 -7.61
N GLN A 134 4.49 -1.32 -6.83
CA GLN A 134 3.32 -0.45 -6.76
C GLN A 134 3.09 0.31 -8.06
N GLU A 135 4.12 0.98 -8.58
CA GLU A 135 4.06 1.72 -9.85
C GLU A 135 3.62 0.81 -11.01
N GLU A 136 4.19 -0.40 -11.09
CA GLU A 136 3.80 -1.37 -12.11
C GLU A 136 2.32 -1.77 -11.97
N ARG A 137 1.81 -1.94 -10.75
CA ARG A 137 0.40 -2.27 -10.52
C ARG A 137 -0.51 -1.14 -10.93
N GLU A 138 -0.17 0.09 -10.55
CA GLU A 138 -0.93 1.28 -10.93
C GLU A 138 -0.96 1.46 -12.44
N ARG A 139 0.18 1.28 -13.11
CA ARG A 139 0.26 1.31 -14.57
C ARG A 139 -0.62 0.24 -15.22
N ARG A 140 -0.53 -1.02 -14.78
CA ARG A 140 -1.37 -2.11 -15.32
C ARG A 140 -2.86 -1.84 -15.10
N MET A 141 -3.22 -1.23 -13.97
CA MET A 141 -4.59 -0.84 -13.68
C MET A 141 -5.06 0.28 -14.61
N ASN A 142 -4.26 1.32 -14.80
CA ASN A 142 -4.56 2.41 -15.72
C ASN A 142 -4.73 1.88 -17.16
N ASP A 143 -3.82 1.02 -17.64
CA ASP A 143 -3.91 0.40 -18.97
C ASP A 143 -5.17 -0.49 -19.11
N ARG A 144 -5.58 -1.16 -18.03
CA ARG A 144 -6.82 -1.96 -18.01
C ARG A 144 -8.06 -1.08 -18.09
N VAL A 145 -8.07 0.04 -17.38
CA VAL A 145 -9.18 1.01 -17.35
C VAL A 145 -9.26 1.77 -18.67
N ALA A 146 -8.13 2.18 -19.25
CA ALA A 146 -8.08 2.84 -20.55
C ALA A 146 -8.69 1.96 -21.66
N ARG A 147 -8.29 0.68 -21.74
CA ARG A 147 -8.91 -0.28 -22.67
C ARG A 147 -10.39 -0.49 -22.42
N LEU A 148 -10.81 -0.52 -21.16
CA LEU A 148 -12.22 -0.56 -20.80
C LEU A 148 -12.98 0.68 -21.27
N GLY A 149 -12.35 1.85 -21.14
CA GLY A 149 -12.86 3.12 -21.63
C GLY A 149 -13.06 3.13 -23.13
N GLU A 150 -12.06 2.68 -23.88
CA GLU A 150 -12.14 2.56 -25.35
C GLU A 150 -13.20 1.54 -25.80
N GLU A 151 -13.27 0.37 -25.16
CA GLU A 151 -14.18 -0.72 -25.56
C GLU A 151 -15.66 -0.44 -25.24
N LEU A 152 -15.95 0.21 -24.11
CA LEU A 152 -17.31 0.46 -23.64
C LEU A 152 -17.75 1.92 -23.88
N GLY A 153 -16.87 2.77 -24.43
CA GLY A 153 -17.12 4.20 -24.56
C GLY A 153 -17.34 4.87 -23.20
N LEU A 154 -16.52 4.55 -22.20
CA LEU A 154 -16.65 5.14 -20.86
C LEU A 154 -16.17 6.59 -20.86
N ASP A 155 -16.95 7.47 -20.24
CA ASP A 155 -16.47 8.82 -19.94
C ASP A 155 -15.40 8.83 -18.83
N GLN A 156 -14.76 9.98 -18.61
CA GLN A 156 -13.69 10.11 -17.62
C GLN A 156 -14.15 9.75 -16.19
N TYR A 157 -15.36 10.13 -15.82
CA TYR A 157 -15.91 9.84 -14.50
C TYR A 157 -16.13 8.33 -14.32
N GLN A 158 -16.72 7.67 -15.31
CA GLN A 158 -16.91 6.22 -15.32
C GLN A 158 -15.57 5.48 -15.29
N GLN A 159 -14.55 5.95 -16.00
CA GLN A 159 -13.21 5.38 -15.95
C GLN A 159 -12.60 5.49 -14.54
N ASP A 160 -12.73 6.64 -13.89
CA ASP A 160 -12.22 6.84 -12.52
C ASP A 160 -12.95 5.95 -11.50
N GLN A 161 -14.28 5.81 -11.63
CA GLN A 161 -15.04 4.88 -10.79
C GLN A 161 -14.65 3.42 -11.05
N MET A 162 -14.51 3.03 -12.32
CA MET A 162 -14.06 1.68 -12.67
C MET A 162 -12.64 1.39 -12.17
N LYS A 163 -11.74 2.38 -12.18
CA LYS A 163 -10.41 2.27 -11.57
C LYS A 163 -10.51 1.96 -10.08
N ARG A 164 -11.39 2.65 -9.34
CA ARG A 164 -11.61 2.41 -7.91
C ARG A 164 -12.13 1.00 -7.66
N ILE A 165 -13.21 0.60 -8.34
CA ILE A 165 -13.84 -0.73 -8.23
C ILE A 165 -12.82 -1.84 -8.48
N LEU A 166 -12.06 -1.73 -9.58
CA LEU A 166 -11.08 -2.75 -9.96
C LEU A 166 -9.87 -2.79 -9.01
N THR A 167 -9.47 -1.64 -8.46
CA THR A 167 -8.38 -1.56 -7.47
C THR A 167 -8.79 -2.19 -6.15
N GLU A 168 -10.02 -1.93 -5.68
CA GLU A 168 -10.58 -2.55 -4.48
C GLU A 168 -10.67 -4.08 -4.64
N ALA A 169 -11.19 -4.55 -5.77
CA ALA A 169 -11.26 -5.98 -6.08
C ALA A 169 -9.87 -6.63 -6.20
N ASP A 170 -8.85 -5.90 -6.67
CA ASP A 170 -7.47 -6.39 -6.68
C ASP A 170 -6.88 -6.47 -5.28
N GLN A 171 -7.10 -5.44 -4.44
CA GLN A 171 -6.67 -5.43 -3.04
C GLN A 171 -7.26 -6.62 -2.27
N LYS A 172 -8.58 -6.83 -2.33
CA LYS A 172 -9.25 -7.97 -1.66
C LYS A 172 -8.65 -9.32 -2.08
N ARG A 173 -8.35 -9.49 -3.38
CA ARG A 173 -7.69 -10.70 -3.88
C ARG A 173 -6.28 -10.87 -3.32
N ARG A 174 -5.49 -9.80 -3.27
CA ARG A 174 -4.13 -9.83 -2.71
C ARG A 174 -4.14 -10.21 -1.24
N ASP A 175 -4.99 -9.55 -0.45
CA ASP A 175 -5.08 -9.81 1.00
C ASP A 175 -5.45 -11.27 1.28
N TYR A 176 -6.41 -11.80 0.52
CA TYR A 176 -6.79 -13.21 0.62
C TYR A 176 -5.67 -14.17 0.22
N PHE A 177 -4.94 -13.89 -0.88
CA PHE A 177 -3.84 -14.75 -1.30
C PHE A 177 -2.63 -14.66 -0.37
N GLU A 178 -2.39 -13.50 0.25
CA GLU A 178 -1.37 -13.34 1.26
C GLU A 178 -1.72 -14.13 2.52
N ASP A 179 -2.97 -14.05 2.98
CA ASP A 179 -3.48 -14.89 4.07
C ASP A 179 -3.35 -16.39 3.75
N LEU A 180 -3.76 -16.78 2.54
CA LEU A 180 -3.66 -18.15 2.06
C LEU A 180 -2.21 -18.64 2.01
N GLN A 181 -1.28 -17.78 1.60
CA GLN A 181 0.15 -18.09 1.62
C GLN A 181 0.66 -18.31 3.04
N ARG A 182 0.30 -17.43 3.99
CA ARG A 182 0.67 -17.60 5.41
C ARG A 182 0.11 -18.91 5.99
N ARG A 183 -1.16 -19.22 5.72
CA ARG A 183 -1.81 -20.48 6.16
C ARG A 183 -1.10 -21.72 5.60
N ARG A 184 -0.74 -21.68 4.31
CA ARG A 184 0.04 -22.75 3.68
C ARG A 184 1.42 -22.92 4.33
N ASP A 185 2.10 -21.82 4.66
CA ASP A 185 3.42 -21.87 5.28
C ASP A 185 3.36 -22.46 6.71
N THR A 186 2.19 -22.38 7.39
CA THR A 186 1.91 -23.07 8.66
C THR A 186 1.45 -24.53 8.51
N GLY A 187 1.37 -25.04 7.28
CA GLY A 187 0.99 -26.44 6.99
C GLY A 187 -0.50 -26.69 6.82
N GLU A 188 -1.32 -25.66 6.70
CA GLU A 188 -2.76 -25.81 6.46
C GLU A 188 -3.06 -26.18 5.00
N GLU A 189 -4.01 -27.10 4.79
CA GLU A 189 -4.40 -27.54 3.45
C GLU A 189 -5.28 -26.48 2.75
N MET A 190 -4.98 -26.23 1.47
CA MET A 190 -5.73 -25.27 0.66
C MET A 190 -7.05 -25.86 0.17
N ASP A 191 -8.17 -25.37 0.71
CA ASP A 191 -9.50 -25.68 0.17
C ASP A 191 -9.74 -24.93 -1.16
N ARG A 192 -9.67 -25.66 -2.26
CA ARG A 192 -9.89 -25.13 -3.62
C ARG A 192 -11.32 -24.61 -3.82
N ASN A 193 -12.31 -25.16 -3.11
CA ASN A 193 -13.69 -24.68 -3.21
C ASN A 193 -13.82 -23.31 -2.54
N GLN A 194 -13.21 -23.14 -1.36
CA GLN A 194 -13.15 -21.85 -0.68
C GLN A 194 -12.51 -20.77 -1.56
N VAL A 195 -11.38 -21.08 -2.21
CA VAL A 195 -10.72 -20.14 -3.13
C VAL A 195 -11.64 -19.77 -4.30
N ARG A 196 -12.34 -20.75 -4.88
CA ARG A 196 -13.28 -20.52 -5.98
C ARG A 196 -14.45 -19.65 -5.55
N ASP A 197 -15.03 -19.93 -4.39
CA ASP A 197 -16.18 -19.19 -3.86
C ASP A 197 -15.81 -17.74 -3.56
N PHE A 198 -14.63 -17.52 -2.96
CA PHE A 198 -14.11 -16.18 -2.72
C PHE A 198 -13.87 -15.40 -4.02
N MET A 199 -13.30 -16.05 -5.05
CA MET A 199 -13.09 -15.41 -6.36
C MET A 199 -14.41 -15.06 -7.04
N ARG A 200 -15.41 -15.93 -6.94
CA ARG A 200 -16.76 -15.67 -7.44
C ARG A 200 -17.38 -14.47 -6.71
N GLN A 201 -17.29 -14.44 -5.39
CA GLN A 201 -17.81 -13.34 -4.57
C GLN A 201 -17.19 -11.99 -4.96
N ILE A 202 -15.86 -11.92 -5.10
CA ILE A 202 -15.21 -10.66 -5.56
C ILE A 202 -15.70 -10.25 -6.95
N GLY A 203 -15.89 -11.22 -7.85
CA GLY A 203 -16.43 -10.98 -9.17
C GLY A 203 -17.85 -10.41 -9.12
N GLU A 204 -18.72 -11.00 -8.30
CA GLU A 204 -20.11 -10.57 -8.08
C GLU A 204 -20.17 -9.18 -7.43
N ASP A 205 -19.36 -8.92 -6.40
CA ASP A 205 -19.27 -7.63 -5.72
C ASP A 205 -18.81 -6.52 -6.69
N SER A 206 -17.75 -6.79 -7.47
CA SER A 206 -17.24 -5.83 -8.47
C SER A 206 -18.27 -5.57 -9.57
N LEU A 207 -19.02 -6.59 -9.97
CA LEU A 207 -20.07 -6.46 -10.97
C LEU A 207 -21.24 -5.61 -10.42
N ALA A 208 -21.68 -5.88 -9.20
CA ALA A 208 -22.73 -5.10 -8.53
C ALA A 208 -22.34 -3.63 -8.38
N GLN A 209 -21.09 -3.33 -8.04
CA GLN A 209 -20.59 -1.95 -7.99
C GLN A 209 -20.58 -1.30 -9.39
N ALA A 210 -20.16 -2.04 -10.42
CA ALA A 210 -20.12 -1.52 -11.80
C ALA A 210 -21.52 -1.19 -12.35
N GLN A 211 -22.56 -1.90 -11.92
CA GLN A 211 -23.95 -1.63 -12.32
C GLN A 211 -24.41 -0.21 -11.96
N ASN A 212 -23.90 0.38 -10.88
CA ASN A 212 -24.27 1.73 -10.44
C ASN A 212 -23.54 2.84 -11.22
N VAL A 213 -22.50 2.48 -11.98
CA VAL A 213 -21.62 3.42 -12.68
C VAL A 213 -21.84 3.36 -14.19
N LEU A 214 -22.03 2.15 -14.71
CA LEU A 214 -22.19 1.89 -16.12
C LEU A 214 -23.65 2.04 -16.55
N THR A 215 -23.87 2.51 -17.78
CA THR A 215 -25.20 2.41 -18.39
C THR A 215 -25.59 0.94 -18.58
N PRO A 216 -26.89 0.59 -18.70
CA PRO A 216 -27.32 -0.79 -18.87
C PRO A 216 -26.63 -1.52 -20.04
N ALA A 217 -26.46 -0.84 -21.18
CA ALA A 217 -25.78 -1.42 -22.35
C ALA A 217 -24.28 -1.66 -22.09
N GLN A 218 -23.59 -0.71 -21.44
CA GLN A 218 -22.17 -0.86 -21.07
C GLN A 218 -21.98 -1.99 -20.04
N TYR A 219 -22.93 -2.13 -19.11
CA TYR A 219 -22.92 -3.16 -18.09
C TYR A 219 -23.10 -4.56 -18.70
N GLU A 220 -24.05 -4.75 -19.61
CA GLU A 220 -24.24 -6.03 -20.31
C GLU A 220 -22.98 -6.44 -21.09
N GLN A 221 -22.35 -5.48 -21.79
CA GLN A 221 -21.10 -5.71 -22.51
C GLN A 221 -19.95 -6.06 -21.54
N TYR A 222 -19.86 -5.37 -20.41
CA TYR A 222 -18.88 -5.65 -19.36
C TYR A 222 -19.06 -7.05 -18.75
N GLN A 223 -20.29 -7.41 -18.39
CA GLN A 223 -20.65 -8.72 -17.83
C GLN A 223 -20.33 -9.86 -18.81
N SER A 224 -20.74 -9.71 -20.07
CA SER A 224 -20.49 -10.70 -21.14
C SER A 224 -18.99 -10.97 -21.29
N ARG A 225 -18.16 -9.92 -21.23
CA ARG A 225 -16.71 -10.04 -21.31
C ARG A 225 -16.12 -10.77 -20.10
N ASN A 226 -16.64 -10.48 -18.90
CA ASN A 226 -16.15 -11.10 -17.67
C ASN A 226 -16.45 -12.60 -17.65
N ASN A 227 -17.64 -13.00 -18.11
CA ASN A 227 -18.06 -14.40 -18.21
C ASN A 227 -17.30 -15.17 -19.31
N ASN A 228 -16.95 -14.51 -20.42
CA ASN A 228 -16.16 -15.15 -21.49
C ASN A 228 -14.67 -15.30 -21.15
N ARG A 229 -14.14 -14.62 -20.12
CA ARG A 229 -12.78 -14.82 -19.61
C ARG A 229 -12.70 -15.98 -18.62
N ASN A 230 -13.51 -17.02 -18.82
CA ASN A 230 -13.39 -18.24 -18.03
C ASN A 230 -11.97 -18.80 -18.16
N TRP A 231 -11.29 -18.81 -17.02
CA TRP A 231 -9.95 -19.33 -16.74
C TRP A 231 -9.69 -20.76 -17.28
N PHE A 232 -10.74 -21.47 -17.69
CA PHE A 232 -10.71 -22.82 -18.25
C PHE A 232 -10.31 -22.91 -19.74
N ASP A 233 -10.18 -21.81 -20.48
CA ASP A 233 -9.71 -21.89 -21.89
C ASP A 233 -8.18 -21.75 -22.04
N ALA A 234 -7.48 -21.35 -20.97
CA ALA A 234 -6.01 -21.25 -20.96
C ALA A 234 -5.30 -22.62 -20.97
N SER A 235 -6.01 -23.70 -20.64
CA SER A 235 -5.48 -25.07 -20.60
C SER A 235 -5.48 -25.78 -21.96
N ARG A 236 -6.01 -25.18 -23.03
CA ARG A 236 -6.02 -25.77 -24.38
C ARG A 236 -4.89 -25.32 -25.31
N ARG A 237 -4.03 -24.38 -24.89
CA ARG A 237 -3.01 -23.77 -25.78
C ARG A 237 -1.55 -24.09 -25.46
N GLY A 238 -1.28 -24.97 -24.49
CA GLY A 238 0.09 -25.24 -24.01
C GLY A 238 0.62 -26.67 -24.20
N GLY A 239 -0.05 -27.52 -24.99
CA GLY A 239 0.12 -28.98 -24.89
C GLY A 239 0.58 -29.77 -26.12
N ASN A 240 0.96 -29.17 -27.27
CA ASN A 240 1.16 -29.97 -28.49
C ASN A 240 2.46 -29.78 -29.30
N ASP A 241 3.44 -28.96 -28.88
CA ASP A 241 4.64 -28.69 -29.69
C ASP A 241 5.92 -29.42 -29.24
N ARG A 242 5.79 -30.57 -28.56
CA ARG A 242 6.96 -31.33 -28.08
C ARG A 242 7.14 -32.74 -28.67
N ASN A 243 6.36 -33.12 -29.69
CA ASN A 243 6.42 -34.49 -30.24
C ASN A 243 6.65 -34.61 -31.76
N GLN A 244 7.17 -33.57 -32.44
CA GLN A 244 7.50 -33.63 -33.88
C GLN A 244 8.99 -33.51 -34.20
N ARG A 245 9.87 -33.83 -33.24
CA ARG A 245 11.32 -33.90 -33.48
C ARG A 245 11.89 -35.20 -32.90
N ARG A 246 11.55 -36.32 -33.54
CA ARG A 246 12.34 -37.55 -33.52
C ARG A 246 12.23 -38.25 -34.86
#